data_AF-A0A952TFI4-F1
#
_entry.id   AF-A0A952TFI4-F1
#
_cell.length_a   1.000
_cell.length_b   1.000
_cell.length_c   1.000
_cell.angle_alpha   90.00
_cell.angle_beta   90.00
_cell.angle_gamma   90.00
#
_symmetry.space_group_name_H-M   'P 1'
#
loop_
_entity.id
_entity.type
_entity.pdbx_description
1 polymer ?
#
loop_
_entity_poly.entity_id
_entity_poly.type
_entity_poly.pdbx_seq_one_letter_code
_entity_poly.pdbx_strand_id
1 'polypeptide(L)'
;MRSLLSCLPVILLLSLPMQSSRANEGGGEKKEEAKKEEAKSVPEWVELQSRLQTLKARIAGKEKTMQELIQAKQHAKDPAQLNQIVKDLKREHHEFQEMAEEYERSRNVLRYRYPEKGLKDGRTYERVNVRSLDDMENQVGLEGSLRRTIGKIRRQYADPDQPPAEVREKALSPARKKNEESRTVTEPSVMAK
;
A
#
# COMPACT_ATOMS: atom_id res chain seq x y z
N MET A 1 45.70 35.11 23.59
CA MET A 1 45.66 35.71 22.24
C MET A 1 44.81 34.82 21.33
N ARG A 2 43.97 35.44 20.49
CA ARG A 2 43.08 34.87 19.44
C ARG A 2 41.76 34.31 20.00
N SER A 3 40.68 35.07 20.14
CA SER A 3 39.90 35.92 19.20
C SER A 3 39.12 35.15 18.13
N LEU A 4 37.79 35.22 18.29
CA LEU A 4 36.77 35.50 17.27
C LEU A 4 36.58 34.51 16.12
N LEU A 5 35.57 33.64 16.21
CA LEU A 5 34.82 33.14 15.03
C LEU A 5 33.49 32.52 15.47
N SER A 6 32.39 33.27 15.31
CA SER A 6 31.13 32.75 14.76
C SER A 6 30.16 33.92 14.56
N CYS A 7 30.18 34.41 13.33
CA CYS A 7 29.21 35.33 12.78
C CYS A 7 27.93 34.51 12.49
N LEU A 8 26.88 34.69 13.30
CA LEU A 8 25.55 34.14 13.02
C LEU A 8 24.81 35.13 12.11
N PRO A 9 24.32 34.73 10.93
CA PRO A 9 23.47 35.60 10.13
C PRO A 9 22.06 35.68 10.72
N VAL A 10 21.66 36.92 10.96
CA VAL A 10 20.32 37.39 11.29
C VAL A 10 19.34 36.89 10.21
N ILE A 11 18.44 35.97 10.58
CA ILE A 11 17.33 35.54 9.73
C ILE A 11 16.23 36.60 9.82
N LEU A 12 16.13 37.38 8.75
CA LEU A 12 15.12 38.38 8.48
C LEU A 12 13.73 37.70 8.39
N LEU A 13 12.88 37.94 9.37
CA LEU A 13 11.46 37.55 9.36
C LEU A 13 10.69 38.45 8.37
N LEU A 14 10.48 37.96 7.15
CA LEU A 14 9.54 38.53 6.19
C LEU A 14 8.11 38.12 6.58
N SER A 15 7.46 39.00 7.34
CA SER A 15 6.02 39.03 7.56
C SER A 15 5.32 39.66 6.35
N LEU A 16 4.55 38.88 5.60
CA LEU A 16 3.53 39.42 4.69
C LEU A 16 2.14 39.15 5.28
N PRO A 17 1.33 40.18 5.58
CA PRO A 17 -0.10 40.03 5.73
C PRO A 17 -0.78 40.00 4.36
N MET A 18 -1.40 38.88 4.02
CA MET A 18 -2.26 38.71 2.85
C MET A 18 -3.61 39.38 3.11
N GLN A 19 -3.86 40.47 2.39
CA GLN A 19 -5.04 41.32 2.53
C GLN A 19 -6.21 40.72 1.74
N SER A 20 -7.31 40.47 2.44
CA SER A 20 -8.60 40.05 1.90
C SER A 20 -9.53 41.27 1.82
N SER A 21 -10.08 41.58 0.64
CA SER A 21 -11.51 41.85 0.41
C SER A 21 -11.83 42.59 -0.89
N ARG A 22 -12.77 41.99 -1.62
CA ARG A 22 -13.94 42.57 -2.32
C ARG A 22 -13.72 43.76 -3.26
N ALA A 23 -13.98 43.50 -4.54
CA ALA A 23 -14.77 44.38 -5.39
C ALA A 23 -15.68 43.50 -6.28
N ASN A 24 -16.98 43.55 -5.99
CA ASN A 24 -18.07 43.04 -6.80
C ASN A 24 -18.84 44.26 -7.25
N GLU A 25 -18.85 44.58 -8.55
CA GLU A 25 -19.82 45.46 -9.20
C GLU A 25 -19.64 45.48 -10.73
N GLY A 26 -20.77 45.45 -11.47
CA GLY A 26 -20.90 45.60 -12.92
C GLY A 26 -21.01 44.26 -13.67
N GLY A 27 -22.16 43.80 -14.19
CA GLY A 27 -23.33 44.52 -14.69
C GLY A 27 -23.11 44.90 -16.16
N GLY A 28 -23.63 44.11 -17.11
CA GLY A 28 -23.68 44.51 -18.52
C GLY A 28 -23.67 43.38 -19.57
N GLU A 29 -24.86 43.13 -20.11
CA GLU A 29 -25.14 42.74 -21.50
C GLU A 29 -24.80 41.34 -22.04
N LYS A 30 -25.89 40.61 -22.29
CA LYS A 30 -26.00 39.48 -23.22
C LYS A 30 -25.55 39.92 -24.62
N LYS A 31 -24.57 39.22 -25.17
CA LYS A 31 -24.47 38.97 -26.60
C LYS A 31 -24.47 37.47 -26.81
N GLU A 32 -25.59 36.96 -27.31
CA GLU A 32 -25.69 35.64 -27.91
C GLU A 32 -24.71 35.59 -29.09
N GLU A 33 -23.55 34.98 -28.87
CA GLU A 33 -22.89 34.24 -29.92
C GLU A 33 -23.05 32.77 -29.59
N ALA A 34 -24.01 32.14 -30.27
CA ALA A 34 -24.12 30.70 -30.41
C ALA A 34 -22.89 30.19 -31.18
N LYS A 35 -21.73 30.22 -30.53
CA LYS A 35 -20.62 29.37 -30.88
C LYS A 35 -20.99 28.01 -30.33
N LYS A 36 -21.34 27.11 -31.24
CA LYS A 36 -21.34 25.67 -31.02
C LYS A 36 -19.93 25.31 -30.58
N GLU A 37 -19.64 25.48 -29.29
CA GLU A 37 -18.49 24.90 -28.64
C GLU A 37 -18.70 23.40 -28.76
N GLU A 38 -18.13 22.81 -29.81
CA GLU A 38 -17.73 21.42 -29.77
C GLU A 38 -16.88 21.31 -28.51
N ALA A 39 -17.50 20.83 -27.43
CA ALA A 39 -16.82 20.50 -26.21
C ALA A 39 -15.67 19.59 -26.64
N LYS A 40 -14.45 20.13 -26.65
CA LYS A 40 -13.23 19.38 -26.94
C LYS A 40 -13.23 18.27 -25.91
N SER A 41 -13.68 17.08 -26.31
CA SER A 41 -13.84 16.00 -25.36
C SER A 41 -12.47 15.76 -24.76
N VAL A 42 -12.43 15.67 -23.44
CA VAL A 42 -11.19 15.34 -22.76
C VAL A 42 -10.71 14.00 -23.33
N PRO A 43 -9.43 13.85 -23.70
CA PRO A 43 -8.95 12.59 -24.21
C PRO A 43 -9.18 11.49 -23.17
N GLU A 44 -9.69 10.32 -23.57
CA GLU A 44 -10.01 9.18 -22.69
C GLU A 44 -8.87 8.84 -21.71
N TRP A 45 -7.61 8.91 -22.17
CA TRP A 45 -6.44 8.63 -21.33
C TRP A 45 -6.28 9.61 -20.15
N VAL A 46 -6.71 10.87 -20.29
CA VAL A 46 -6.65 11.88 -19.22
C VAL A 46 -7.69 11.54 -18.15
N GLU A 47 -8.87 11.09 -18.55
CA GLU A 47 -9.93 10.65 -17.64
C GLU A 47 -9.52 9.37 -16.88
N LEU A 48 -8.91 8.41 -17.57
CA LEU A 48 -8.35 7.21 -16.93
C LEU A 48 -7.26 7.57 -15.92
N GLN A 49 -6.42 8.55 -16.25
CA GLN A 49 -5.37 9.01 -15.36
C GLN A 49 -5.93 9.70 -14.10
N SER A 50 -6.90 10.61 -14.27
CA SER A 50 -7.53 11.27 -13.12
C SER A 50 -8.22 10.24 -12.22
N ARG A 51 -8.92 9.28 -12.82
CA ARG A 51 -9.54 8.14 -12.12
C ARG A 51 -8.51 7.30 -11.36
N LEU A 52 -7.36 6.99 -11.94
CA LEU A 52 -6.28 6.27 -11.24
C LEU A 52 -5.77 7.03 -10.01
N GLN A 53 -5.60 8.35 -10.11
CA GLN A 53 -5.16 9.16 -8.97
C GLN A 53 -6.22 9.18 -7.86
N THR A 54 -7.49 9.32 -8.24
CA THR A 54 -8.60 9.23 -7.28
C THR A 54 -8.66 7.86 -6.61
N LEU A 55 -8.55 6.76 -7.38
CA LEU A 55 -8.54 5.41 -6.83
C LEU A 55 -7.35 5.20 -5.89
N LYS A 56 -6.16 5.65 -6.27
CA LYS A 56 -4.96 5.57 -5.42
C LYS A 56 -5.16 6.31 -4.08
N ALA A 57 -5.72 7.51 -4.12
CA ALA A 57 -6.01 8.28 -2.92
C ALA A 57 -7.06 7.59 -2.04
N ARG A 58 -8.12 7.02 -2.63
CA ARG A 58 -9.16 6.28 -1.91
C ARG A 58 -8.63 5.00 -1.26
N ILE A 59 -7.82 4.23 -1.99
CA ILE A 59 -7.14 3.03 -1.48
C ILE A 59 -6.29 3.39 -0.26
N ALA A 60 -5.47 4.45 -0.36
CA ALA A 60 -4.66 4.92 0.77
C ALA A 60 -5.50 5.41 1.96
N GLY A 61 -6.64 6.05 1.70
CA GLY A 61 -7.59 6.44 2.74
C GLY A 61 -8.18 5.23 3.47
N LYS A 62 -8.64 4.22 2.72
CA LYS A 62 -9.22 2.98 3.27
C LYS A 62 -8.21 2.15 4.03
N GLU A 63 -6.95 2.10 3.59
CA GLU A 63 -5.87 1.45 4.34
C GLU A 63 -5.72 2.10 5.73
N LYS A 64 -5.77 3.44 5.83
CA LYS A 64 -5.73 4.14 7.12
C LYS A 64 -6.96 3.85 7.98
N THR A 65 -8.16 3.89 7.41
CA THR A 65 -9.40 3.57 8.14
C THR A 65 -9.36 2.14 8.70
N MET A 66 -8.87 1.17 7.94
CA MET A 66 -8.67 -0.19 8.44
C MET A 66 -7.64 -0.24 9.58
N GLN A 67 -6.53 0.49 9.47
CA GLN A 67 -5.55 0.58 10.56
C GLN A 67 -6.15 1.17 11.84
N GLU A 68 -6.98 2.21 11.72
CA GLU A 68 -7.71 2.81 12.84
C GLU A 68 -8.70 1.82 13.48
N LEU A 69 -9.45 1.07 12.68
CA LEU A 69 -10.35 0.02 13.17
C LEU A 69 -9.60 -1.12 13.88
N ILE A 70 -8.43 -1.51 13.37
CA ILE A 70 -7.57 -2.52 14.02
C ILE A 70 -7.07 -2.00 15.38
N GLN A 71 -6.68 -0.73 15.48
CA GLN A 71 -6.29 -0.13 16.75
C GLN A 71 -7.49 -0.06 17.71
N ALA A 72 -8.66 0.35 17.23
CA ALA A 72 -9.88 0.39 18.02
C ALA A 72 -10.25 -1.01 18.54
N LYS A 73 -10.11 -2.06 17.72
CA LYS A 73 -10.31 -3.46 18.10
C LYS A 73 -9.40 -3.88 19.26
N GLN A 74 -8.15 -3.40 19.30
CA GLN A 74 -7.20 -3.73 20.38
C GLN A 74 -7.55 -3.07 21.71
N HIS A 75 -8.22 -1.93 21.68
CA HIS A 75 -8.59 -1.17 22.89
C HIS A 75 -10.02 -1.40 23.36
N ALA A 76 -10.89 -1.94 22.51
CA ALA A 76 -12.27 -2.25 22.84
C ALA A 76 -12.35 -3.39 23.88
N LYS A 77 -13.11 -3.15 24.96
CA LYS A 77 -13.31 -4.12 26.05
C LYS A 77 -14.69 -4.77 26.00
N ASP A 78 -15.66 -4.12 25.36
CA ASP A 78 -17.03 -4.61 25.25
C ASP A 78 -17.15 -5.57 24.05
N PRO A 79 -17.65 -6.81 24.25
CA PRO A 79 -17.88 -7.76 23.16
C PRO A 79 -18.84 -7.26 22.08
N ALA A 80 -19.84 -6.44 22.42
CA ALA A 80 -20.76 -5.90 21.42
C ALA A 80 -20.06 -4.92 20.46
N GLN A 81 -19.25 -4.02 21.02
CA GLN A 81 -18.42 -3.10 20.25
C GLN A 81 -17.37 -3.82 19.41
N LEU A 82 -16.71 -4.85 19.96
CA LEU A 82 -15.75 -5.68 19.22
C LEU A 82 -16.38 -6.33 17.98
N ASN A 83 -17.56 -6.92 18.13
CA ASN A 83 -18.26 -7.54 17.01
C ASN A 83 -18.64 -6.52 15.93
N GLN A 84 -19.01 -5.31 16.33
CA GLN A 84 -19.31 -4.24 15.38
C GLN A 84 -18.04 -3.81 14.61
N ILE A 85 -16.94 -3.56 15.32
CA ILE A 85 -15.65 -3.20 14.70
C ILE A 85 -15.19 -4.29 13.72
N VAL A 86 -15.33 -5.57 14.07
CA VAL A 86 -14.96 -6.69 13.18
C VAL A 86 -15.83 -6.72 11.93
N LYS A 87 -17.13 -6.44 12.03
CA LYS A 87 -18.02 -6.34 10.86
C LYS A 87 -17.62 -5.18 9.97
N ASP A 88 -17.37 -4.01 10.55
CA ASP A 88 -16.94 -2.83 9.81
C ASP A 88 -15.58 -3.11 9.13
N LEU A 89 -14.62 -3.72 9.82
CA LEU A 89 -13.32 -4.09 9.25
C LEU A 89 -13.45 -5.01 8.03
N LYS A 90 -14.33 -6.02 8.09
CA LYS A 90 -14.59 -6.92 6.95
C LYS A 90 -15.21 -6.17 5.77
N ARG A 91 -16.15 -5.26 6.02
CA ARG A 91 -16.76 -4.42 4.97
C ARG A 91 -15.71 -3.53 4.31
N GLU A 92 -14.93 -2.80 5.11
CA GLU A 92 -13.89 -1.90 4.60
C GLU A 92 -12.82 -2.66 3.79
N HIS A 93 -12.44 -3.86 4.20
CA HIS A 93 -11.48 -4.68 3.45
C HIS A 93 -12.05 -5.17 2.13
N HIS A 94 -13.32 -5.57 2.08
CA HIS A 94 -13.96 -5.96 0.83
C HIS A 94 -13.96 -4.80 -0.17
N GLU A 95 -14.38 -3.61 0.26
CA GLU A 95 -14.36 -2.41 -0.58
C GLU A 95 -12.92 -2.04 -1.02
N PHE A 96 -11.94 -2.21 -0.14
CA PHE A 96 -10.53 -2.02 -0.47
C PHE A 96 -10.06 -2.95 -1.60
N GLN A 97 -10.48 -4.23 -1.56
CA GLN A 97 -10.17 -5.20 -2.62
C GLN A 97 -10.78 -4.78 -3.95
N GLU A 98 -12.08 -4.43 -3.97
CA GLU A 98 -12.76 -3.99 -5.18
C GLU A 98 -12.10 -2.75 -5.81
N MET A 99 -11.69 -1.78 -4.98
CA MET A 99 -10.98 -0.59 -5.45
C MET A 99 -9.59 -0.92 -5.99
N ALA A 100 -8.87 -1.87 -5.37
CA ALA A 100 -7.57 -2.32 -5.86
C ALA A 100 -7.69 -3.03 -7.21
N GLU A 101 -8.73 -3.84 -7.40
CA GLU A 101 -9.02 -4.49 -8.69
C GLU A 101 -9.40 -3.48 -9.77
N GLU A 102 -10.23 -2.49 -9.46
CA GLU A 102 -10.58 -1.40 -10.38
C GLU A 102 -9.35 -0.56 -10.77
N TYR A 103 -8.46 -0.31 -9.81
CA TYR A 103 -7.19 0.35 -10.06
C TYR A 103 -6.33 -0.45 -11.04
N GLU A 104 -6.20 -1.77 -10.84
CA GLU A 104 -5.43 -2.63 -11.72
C GLU A 104 -6.04 -2.73 -13.11
N ARG A 105 -7.37 -2.81 -13.23
CA ARG A 105 -8.08 -2.75 -14.52
C ARG A 105 -7.78 -1.45 -15.26
N SER A 106 -7.93 -0.30 -14.61
CA SER A 106 -7.66 1.01 -15.20
C SER A 106 -6.18 1.17 -15.60
N ARG A 107 -5.26 0.65 -14.77
CA ARG A 107 -3.82 0.63 -15.05
C ARG A 107 -3.49 -0.21 -16.27
N ASN A 108 -4.08 -1.39 -16.41
CA ASN A 108 -3.86 -2.26 -17.56
C ASN A 108 -4.34 -1.63 -18.86
N VAL A 109 -5.49 -0.93 -18.84
CA VAL A 109 -5.97 -0.16 -20.00
C VAL A 109 -4.95 0.88 -20.43
N LEU A 110 -4.42 1.69 -19.49
CA LEU A 110 -3.37 2.67 -19.78
C LEU A 110 -2.09 2.04 -20.31
N ARG A 111 -1.66 0.92 -19.71
CA ARG A 111 -0.43 0.21 -20.10
C ARG A 111 -0.49 -0.36 -21.52
N TYR A 112 -1.62 -0.94 -21.92
CA TYR A 112 -1.73 -1.64 -23.20
C TYR A 112 -2.34 -0.80 -24.32
N ARG A 113 -3.27 0.11 -24.03
CA ARG A 113 -3.88 0.98 -25.06
C ARG A 113 -3.05 2.23 -25.37
N TYR A 114 -2.35 2.78 -24.38
CA TYR A 114 -1.62 4.04 -24.51
C TYR A 114 -0.16 3.95 -24.00
N PRO A 115 0.65 3.01 -24.53
CA PRO A 115 2.01 2.78 -24.04
C PRO A 115 2.92 4.01 -24.20
N GLU A 116 2.68 4.85 -25.22
CA GLU A 116 3.47 6.04 -25.49
C GLU A 116 3.32 7.14 -24.42
N LYS A 117 2.19 7.16 -23.70
CA LYS A 117 1.93 8.16 -22.65
C LYS A 117 2.71 7.87 -21.38
N GLY A 118 2.81 6.59 -20.99
CA GLY A 118 3.61 6.16 -19.84
C GLY A 118 5.11 6.44 -20.02
N LEU A 119 5.61 6.31 -21.25
CA LEU A 119 7.02 6.54 -21.58
C LEU A 119 7.42 8.02 -21.55
N LYS A 120 6.52 8.92 -21.99
CA LYS A 120 6.76 10.37 -22.03
C LYS A 120 6.75 11.02 -20.66
N ASP A 121 5.89 10.54 -19.76
CA ASP A 121 5.75 11.10 -18.43
C ASP A 121 6.72 10.48 -17.39
N GLY A 122 7.51 9.46 -17.76
CA GLY A 122 8.39 8.73 -16.85
C GLY A 122 7.64 8.05 -15.69
N ARG A 123 6.31 7.88 -15.80
CA ARG A 123 5.45 7.40 -14.72
C ARG A 123 5.39 5.89 -14.72
N THR A 124 5.91 5.28 -13.67
CA THR A 124 5.70 3.86 -13.36
C THR A 124 4.40 3.71 -12.56
N TYR A 125 3.40 3.09 -13.18
CA TYR A 125 2.22 2.65 -12.43
C TYR A 125 2.60 1.37 -11.68
N GLU A 126 2.82 1.47 -10.38
CA GLU A 126 3.07 0.32 -9.53
C GLU A 126 1.78 -0.44 -9.23
N ARG A 127 1.89 -1.76 -9.08
CA ARG A 127 0.76 -2.58 -8.65
C ARG A 127 0.52 -2.35 -7.17
N VAL A 128 -0.73 -2.09 -6.80
CA VAL A 128 -1.13 -2.08 -5.39
C VAL A 128 -1.21 -3.53 -4.92
N ASN A 129 -0.42 -3.89 -3.90
CA ASN A 129 -0.52 -5.20 -3.28
C ASN A 129 -1.60 -5.20 -2.20
N VAL A 130 -2.64 -6.00 -2.40
CA VAL A 130 -3.69 -6.21 -1.40
C VAL A 130 -3.13 -7.12 -0.31
N ARG A 131 -2.92 -6.56 0.88
CA ARG A 131 -2.50 -7.34 2.06
C ARG A 131 -3.70 -8.08 2.62
N SER A 132 -3.46 -9.23 3.25
CA SER A 132 -4.51 -9.92 3.99
C SER A 132 -4.86 -9.17 5.28
N LEU A 133 -6.08 -9.35 5.79
CA LEU A 133 -6.48 -8.81 7.10
C LEU A 133 -5.50 -9.22 8.21
N ASP A 134 -5.07 -10.47 8.21
CA ASP A 134 -4.13 -10.99 9.21
C ASP A 134 -2.78 -10.28 9.11
N ASP A 135 -2.25 -10.06 7.90
CA ASP A 135 -1.01 -9.30 7.70
C ASP A 135 -1.14 -7.85 8.21
N MET A 136 -2.28 -7.22 7.96
CA MET A 136 -2.56 -5.85 8.44
C MET A 136 -2.66 -5.80 9.97
N GLU A 137 -3.34 -6.77 10.58
CA GLU A 137 -3.44 -6.91 12.03
C GLU A 137 -2.06 -7.16 12.65
N ASN A 138 -1.25 -8.03 12.06
CA ASN A 138 0.13 -8.29 12.48
C ASN A 138 1.01 -7.03 12.35
N GLN A 139 0.80 -6.20 11.33
CA GLN A 139 1.58 -4.97 11.13
C GLN A 139 1.21 -3.87 12.13
N VAL A 140 -0.03 -3.80 12.60
CA VAL A 140 -0.45 -2.77 13.56
C VAL A 140 -0.44 -3.30 15.01
N GLY A 141 -0.50 -4.62 15.18
CA GLY A 141 -0.62 -5.31 16.44
C GLY A 141 0.62 -5.30 17.33
N LEU A 142 0.36 -5.56 18.61
CA LEU A 142 1.39 -5.75 19.64
C LEU A 142 2.36 -6.87 19.26
N GLU A 143 1.86 -7.96 18.65
CA GLU A 143 2.68 -9.07 18.21
C GLU A 143 3.73 -8.65 17.16
N GLY A 144 3.33 -7.85 16.16
CA GLY A 144 4.28 -7.32 15.18
C GLY A 144 5.31 -6.37 15.79
N SER A 145 4.89 -5.56 16.77
CA SER A 145 5.81 -4.69 17.51
C SER A 145 6.83 -5.51 18.32
N LEU A 146 6.37 -6.59 18.97
CA LEU A 146 7.22 -7.52 19.70
C LEU A 146 8.23 -8.20 18.77
N ARG A 147 7.78 -8.73 17.62
CA ARG A 147 8.66 -9.35 16.61
C ARG A 147 9.73 -8.38 16.11
N ARG A 148 9.38 -7.10 15.86
CA ARG A 148 10.35 -6.06 15.48
C ARG A 148 11.36 -5.79 16.58
N THR A 149 10.91 -5.72 17.82
CA THR A 149 11.77 -5.48 18.99
C THR A 149 12.73 -6.64 19.19
N ILE A 150 12.25 -7.90 19.16
CA ILE A 150 13.08 -9.10 19.20
C ILE A 150 14.09 -9.10 18.03
N GLY A 151 13.67 -8.71 16.82
CA GLY A 151 14.56 -8.58 15.68
C GLY A 151 15.69 -7.56 15.89
N LYS A 152 15.40 -6.41 16.50
CA LYS A 152 16.41 -5.41 16.88
C LYS A 152 17.36 -5.94 17.94
N ILE A 153 16.84 -6.58 18.97
CA ILE A 153 17.65 -7.20 20.04
C ILE A 153 18.59 -8.24 19.43
N ARG A 154 18.09 -9.13 18.57
CA ARG A 154 18.93 -10.10 17.85
C ARG A 154 20.00 -9.42 17.00
N ARG A 155 19.69 -8.33 16.29
CA ARG A 155 20.72 -7.62 15.49
C ARG A 155 21.78 -6.92 16.34
N GLN A 156 21.42 -6.48 17.55
CA GLN A 156 22.32 -5.75 18.44
C GLN A 156 23.13 -6.66 19.36
N TYR A 157 22.59 -7.83 19.71
CA TYR A 157 23.13 -8.72 20.75
C TYR A 157 23.32 -10.17 20.28
N ALA A 158 23.06 -10.52 19.01
CA ALA A 158 23.45 -11.83 18.52
C ALA A 158 24.96 -11.88 18.30
N ASP A 159 25.60 -12.85 18.95
CA ASP A 159 26.99 -13.20 18.65
C ASP A 159 27.10 -13.65 17.19
N PRO A 160 28.11 -13.19 16.43
CA PRO A 160 28.30 -13.58 15.03
C PRO A 160 28.50 -15.09 14.84
N ASP A 161 28.83 -15.82 15.92
CA ASP A 161 29.10 -17.25 15.92
C ASP A 161 27.88 -18.13 16.25
N GLN A 162 26.71 -17.54 16.55
CA GLN A 162 25.47 -18.31 16.75
C GLN A 162 24.57 -18.23 15.52
N PRO A 163 24.42 -19.32 14.74
CA PRO A 163 23.45 -19.35 13.67
C PRO A 163 22.02 -19.23 14.25
N PRO A 164 21.10 -18.52 13.56
CA PRO A 164 19.74 -18.32 14.02
C PRO A 164 19.06 -19.65 14.33
N ALA A 165 18.29 -19.71 15.42
CA ALA A 165 17.68 -20.94 15.94
C ALA A 165 16.87 -21.74 14.90
N GLU A 166 16.29 -21.09 13.89
CA GLU A 166 15.58 -21.74 12.78
C GLU A 166 16.49 -22.61 11.88
N VAL A 167 17.80 -22.33 11.84
CA VAL A 167 18.80 -23.15 11.13
C VAL A 167 19.24 -24.33 12.00
N ARG A 168 19.20 -24.20 13.34
CA ARG A 168 19.54 -25.28 14.26
C ARG A 168 18.50 -26.40 14.28
N GLU A 169 17.21 -26.10 14.17
CA GLU A 169 16.16 -27.14 14.13
C GLU A 169 16.22 -27.99 12.84
N LYS A 170 16.57 -27.39 11.70
CA LYS A 170 16.72 -28.12 10.43
C LYS A 170 18.05 -28.87 10.30
N ALA A 171 19.09 -28.44 11.03
CA ALA A 171 20.40 -29.12 11.02
C ALA A 171 20.45 -30.37 11.92
N LEU A 172 19.54 -30.52 12.89
CA LEU A 172 19.49 -31.66 13.81
C LEU A 172 18.56 -32.80 13.35
N SER A 173 17.94 -32.69 12.17
CA SER A 173 17.03 -33.71 11.64
C SER A 173 17.23 -34.06 10.15
N PRO A 174 18.37 -34.65 9.75
CA PRO A 174 18.38 -35.47 8.53
C PRO A 174 19.11 -36.83 8.72
N ALA A 175 18.83 -37.59 9.77
CA ALA A 175 19.52 -38.88 10.01
C ALA A 175 18.63 -40.10 10.29
N ARG A 176 17.31 -40.07 10.04
CA ARG A 176 16.47 -41.27 10.14
C ARG A 176 15.33 -41.25 9.13
N LYS A 177 15.59 -41.77 7.92
CA LYS A 177 14.67 -42.52 7.04
C LYS A 177 15.27 -42.67 5.63
N LYS A 178 16.36 -43.42 5.53
CA LYS A 178 16.77 -44.14 4.32
C LYS A 178 17.52 -45.39 4.76
N ASN A 179 16.77 -46.43 5.13
CA ASN A 179 17.18 -47.81 4.91
C ASN A 179 15.97 -48.74 5.11
N GLU A 180 15.18 -48.95 4.05
CA GLU A 180 14.45 -50.20 3.85
C GLU A 180 14.48 -50.47 2.35
N GLU A 181 15.55 -51.17 2.04
CA GLU A 181 15.98 -51.81 0.82
C GLU A 181 14.86 -52.50 0.02
N SER A 182 14.89 -52.22 -1.27
CA SER A 182 14.62 -53.13 -2.39
C SER A 182 14.35 -54.61 -2.07
N ARG A 183 13.16 -55.05 -2.47
CA ARG A 183 12.89 -56.35 -3.11
C ARG A 183 11.89 -56.07 -4.24
N THR A 184 12.37 -55.86 -5.47
CA THR A 184 12.33 -56.82 -6.59
C THR A 184 11.01 -57.58 -6.78
N VAL A 185 10.67 -57.77 -8.06
CA VAL A 185 9.77 -58.78 -8.68
C VAL A 185 8.59 -58.15 -9.45
N THR A 186 8.91 -57.85 -10.72
CA THR A 186 8.17 -58.16 -11.97
C THR A 186 6.78 -57.56 -12.24
N GLU A 187 6.71 -56.79 -13.34
CA GLU A 187 5.52 -56.65 -14.19
C GLU A 187 4.98 -58.02 -14.62
N PRO A 188 3.66 -58.10 -14.86
CA PRO A 188 3.29 -58.56 -16.20
C PRO A 188 2.33 -57.61 -16.91
N SER A 189 2.72 -57.31 -18.14
CA SER A 189 1.87 -56.95 -19.26
C SER A 189 0.76 -57.98 -19.45
N VAL A 190 -0.49 -57.51 -19.57
CA VAL A 190 -1.56 -58.21 -20.29
C VAL A 190 -2.38 -57.17 -21.05
N MET A 191 -2.16 -57.12 -22.36
CA MET A 191 -3.13 -56.63 -23.33
C MET A 191 -4.28 -57.64 -23.44
N ALA A 192 -5.52 -57.16 -23.54
CA ALA A 192 -6.54 -57.76 -24.38
C ALA A 192 -7.61 -56.71 -24.75
N LYS A 193 -7.68 -56.40 -26.05
CA LYS A 193 -8.87 -55.95 -26.76
C LYS A 193 -9.36 -57.13 -27.58
#